data_AF-A0A356KTF5-F1
#
_entry.id   AF-A0A356KTF5-F1
#
_cell.length_a   1.000
_cell.length_b   1.000
_cell.length_c   1.000
_cell.angle_alpha   90.00
_cell.angle_beta   90.00
_cell.angle_gamma   90.00
#
_symmetry.space_group_name_H-M   'P 1'
#
loop_
_entity.id
_entity.type
_entity.pdbx_description
1 polymer ?
#
loop_
_entity_poly.entity_id
_entity_poly.type
_entity_poly.pdbx_seq_one_letter_code
_entity_poly.pdbx_strand_id
1 'polypeptide(L)'
;MPMAPRTRLLLPAALLLLSSAAFAEPARLEQARQALRERSFAKAQELASEELRANPQADEALYLRALAQFHQQRLSEAREDVARLLLAKPDSTWRHKARFLDAECLSRARDFKAAAAVLSDEAQRLLSAPRKRELCGVIVRFADALARERDPKDPKDLDGPPADYRKACALYDKALGLEIDEQTREEVLFKRARAREHVQAYQATREYVAYLERFDPTWGDAPGRERRPTGAHRWEARERLLHAMLQTNRGQAWRLADDLLRLLETPAGKSAPAELGATVAWLRLRAIGMPTPPRHALPAGLQASEAFLAAHPR
;
A
#
# COMPACT_ATOMS: atom_id res chain seq x y z
N MET A 1 44.58 59.99 -37.09
CA MET A 1 43.75 60.25 -38.30
C MET A 1 43.93 59.08 -39.26
N PRO A 2 42.96 58.75 -40.13
CA PRO A 2 41.49 58.74 -39.97
C PRO A 2 41.02 57.25 -40.07
N MET A 3 39.77 56.81 -40.32
CA MET A 3 38.42 57.40 -40.30
C MET A 3 37.40 56.29 -39.93
N ALA A 4 36.19 56.67 -39.50
CA ALA A 4 34.97 55.83 -39.58
C ALA A 4 34.20 56.19 -40.88
N PRO A 5 32.92 55.80 -41.13
CA PRO A 5 32.05 54.80 -40.50
C PRO A 5 31.34 53.88 -41.53
N ARG A 6 30.49 52.92 -41.08
CA ARG A 6 29.19 52.66 -41.75
C ARG A 6 28.07 52.36 -40.76
N THR A 7 27.00 53.13 -40.91
CA THR A 7 25.83 53.24 -40.04
C THR A 7 24.65 52.40 -40.52
N ARG A 8 23.83 51.96 -39.57
CA ARG A 8 22.37 51.71 -39.67
C ARG A 8 21.89 50.59 -40.61
N LEU A 9 21.21 49.62 -39.99
CA LEU A 9 19.78 49.46 -40.26
C LEU A 9 19.04 49.10 -38.97
N LEU A 10 17.95 49.83 -38.72
CA LEU A 10 17.03 49.60 -37.61
C LEU A 10 15.97 48.58 -38.04
N LEU A 11 15.57 47.67 -37.15
CA LEU A 11 14.17 47.24 -37.09
C LEU A 11 13.82 46.80 -35.66
N PRO A 12 12.64 47.18 -35.11
CA PRO A 12 12.32 46.93 -33.71
C PRO A 12 11.66 45.55 -33.51
N ALA A 13 12.22 44.73 -32.63
CA ALA A 13 11.52 43.55 -32.11
C ALA A 13 10.68 43.97 -30.91
N ALA A 14 9.35 43.94 -31.07
CA ALA A 14 8.40 44.40 -30.08
C ALA A 14 8.31 43.47 -28.86
N LEU A 15 7.96 44.09 -27.74
CA LEU A 15 7.26 43.55 -26.56
C LEU A 15 6.89 42.05 -26.61
N LEU A 16 7.58 41.24 -25.83
CA LEU A 16 7.04 40.01 -25.24
C LEU A 16 7.27 40.04 -23.72
N LEU A 17 6.46 40.85 -23.03
CA LEU A 17 6.22 40.70 -21.60
C LEU A 17 5.39 39.41 -21.38
N LEU A 18 6.06 38.27 -21.49
CA LEU A 18 5.49 36.96 -21.15
C LEU A 18 5.22 36.95 -19.64
N SER A 19 3.93 36.99 -19.30
CA SER A 19 3.44 37.00 -17.93
C SER A 19 3.89 35.74 -17.20
N SER A 20 4.90 35.89 -16.35
CA SER A 20 5.53 34.79 -15.57
C SER A 20 4.69 34.38 -14.36
N ALA A 21 3.37 34.40 -14.47
CA ALA A 21 2.43 34.13 -13.37
C ALA A 21 2.23 32.63 -13.08
N ALA A 22 2.42 31.75 -14.08
CA ALA A 22 2.03 30.35 -14.01
C ALA A 22 3.00 29.39 -13.30
N PHE A 23 4.19 29.86 -12.89
CA PHE A 23 5.20 29.03 -12.18
C PHE A 23 5.44 29.47 -10.71
N ALA A 24 4.72 30.49 -10.22
CA ALA A 24 4.98 31.09 -8.91
C ALA A 24 4.29 30.36 -7.73
N GLU A 25 3.09 29.79 -7.93
CA GLU A 25 2.27 29.19 -6.85
C GLU A 25 3.02 28.13 -6.00
N PRO A 26 3.62 27.05 -6.57
CA PRO A 26 4.29 26.04 -5.75
C PRO A 26 5.54 26.59 -5.05
N ALA A 27 6.22 27.56 -5.65
CA ALA A 27 7.42 28.17 -5.07
C ALA A 27 7.07 29.07 -3.87
N ARG A 28 5.99 29.85 -3.94
CA ARG A 28 5.57 30.73 -2.83
C ARG A 28 5.05 29.93 -1.64
N LEU A 29 4.25 28.89 -1.89
CA LEU A 29 3.77 28.01 -0.82
C LEU A 29 4.91 27.25 -0.14
N GLU A 30 5.93 26.78 -0.87
CA GLU A 30 7.12 26.18 -0.24
C GLU A 30 7.92 27.18 0.60
N GLN A 31 8.05 28.43 0.16
CA GLN A 31 8.69 29.48 0.97
C GLN A 31 7.89 29.78 2.24
N ALA A 32 6.56 29.76 2.20
CA ALA A 32 5.71 29.87 3.38
C ALA A 32 5.87 28.67 4.32
N ARG A 33 5.91 27.44 3.79
CA ARG A 33 6.23 26.21 4.56
C ARG A 33 7.60 26.31 5.23
N GLN A 34 8.61 26.81 4.53
CA GLN A 34 9.96 27.01 5.07
C GLN A 34 9.98 28.08 6.17
N ALA A 35 9.35 29.24 5.94
CA ALA A 35 9.26 30.31 6.94
C ALA A 35 8.57 29.84 8.23
N LEU A 36 7.56 28.97 8.14
CA LEU A 36 6.94 28.33 9.31
C LEU A 36 7.92 27.42 10.07
N ARG A 37 8.69 26.58 9.36
CA ARG A 37 9.75 25.74 9.96
C ARG A 37 10.81 26.58 10.68
N GLU A 38 11.16 27.73 10.11
CA GLU A 38 12.10 28.72 10.65
C GLU A 38 11.50 29.63 11.74
N ARG A 39 10.22 29.44 12.11
CA ARG A 39 9.47 30.30 13.05
C ARG A 39 9.36 31.78 12.62
N SER A 40 9.59 32.06 11.34
CA SER A 40 9.43 33.38 10.71
C SER A 40 7.95 33.64 10.37
N PHE A 41 7.10 33.67 11.40
CA PHE A 41 5.64 33.65 11.25
C PHE A 41 5.09 34.86 10.47
N ALA A 42 5.63 36.06 10.66
CA ALA A 42 5.20 37.25 9.90
C ALA A 42 5.46 37.08 8.39
N LYS A 43 6.63 36.58 8.00
CA LYS A 43 7.00 36.27 6.61
C LYS A 43 6.11 35.15 6.03
N ALA A 44 5.81 34.11 6.81
CA ALA A 44 4.89 33.07 6.38
C ALA A 44 3.47 33.62 6.12
N GLN A 45 2.96 34.49 6.99
CA GLN A 45 1.68 35.18 6.80
C GLN A 45 1.67 36.08 5.57
N GLU A 46 2.76 36.80 5.29
CA GLU A 46 2.91 37.65 4.11
C GLU A 46 2.86 36.83 2.81
N LEU A 47 3.71 35.80 2.70
CA LEU A 47 3.77 34.90 1.54
C LEU A 47 2.42 34.19 1.32
N ALA A 48 1.78 33.67 2.37
CA ALA A 48 0.45 33.07 2.24
C ALA A 48 -0.63 34.11 1.88
N SER A 49 -0.49 35.37 2.30
CA SER A 49 -1.42 36.46 1.91
C SER A 49 -1.26 36.88 0.46
N GLU A 50 -0.03 36.93 -0.07
CA GLU A 50 0.20 37.15 -1.51
C GLU A 50 -0.46 36.06 -2.36
N GLU A 51 -0.30 34.80 -1.96
CA GLU A 51 -0.93 33.67 -2.64
C GLU A 51 -2.45 33.82 -2.65
N LEU A 52 -3.05 34.23 -1.53
CA LEU A 52 -4.49 34.48 -1.41
C LEU A 52 -4.99 35.73 -2.16
N ARG A 53 -4.11 36.64 -2.59
CA ARG A 53 -4.48 37.73 -3.53
C ARG A 53 -4.56 37.23 -4.97
N ALA A 54 -3.67 36.31 -5.35
CA ALA A 54 -3.68 35.69 -6.68
C ALA A 54 -4.79 34.63 -6.80
N ASN A 55 -4.94 33.80 -5.77
CA ASN A 55 -5.88 32.69 -5.68
C ASN A 55 -6.61 32.71 -4.32
N PRO A 56 -7.72 33.45 -4.18
CA PRO A 56 -8.47 33.57 -2.92
C PRO A 56 -9.03 32.27 -2.35
N GLN A 57 -9.02 31.19 -3.14
CA GLN A 57 -9.45 29.85 -2.74
C GLN A 57 -8.29 28.84 -2.64
N ALA A 58 -7.05 29.31 -2.46
CA ALA A 58 -5.91 28.42 -2.20
C ALA A 58 -5.98 27.86 -0.76
N ASP A 59 -6.52 26.64 -0.60
CA ASP A 59 -6.72 25.99 0.72
C ASP A 59 -5.44 25.92 1.55
N GLU A 60 -4.32 25.58 0.90
CA GLU A 60 -3.03 25.53 1.58
C GLU A 60 -2.64 26.91 2.08
N ALA A 61 -2.80 27.96 1.27
CA ALA A 61 -2.50 29.32 1.69
C ALA A 61 -3.37 29.79 2.86
N LEU A 62 -4.67 29.45 2.86
CA LEU A 62 -5.56 29.69 4.02
C LEU A 62 -5.02 28.99 5.28
N TYR A 63 -4.66 27.71 5.18
CA TYR A 63 -4.13 26.95 6.32
C TYR A 63 -2.78 27.49 6.82
N LEU A 64 -1.82 27.76 5.93
CA LEU A 64 -0.49 28.26 6.30
C LEU A 64 -0.58 29.68 6.90
N ARG A 65 -1.50 30.52 6.41
CA ARG A 65 -1.74 31.85 6.99
C ARG A 65 -2.36 31.76 8.39
N ALA A 66 -3.40 30.94 8.55
CA ALA A 66 -4.02 30.70 9.84
C ALA A 66 -3.02 30.17 10.88
N LEU A 67 -2.15 29.24 10.48
CA LEU A 67 -1.10 28.69 11.34
C LEU A 67 -0.08 29.78 11.74
N ALA A 68 0.33 30.63 10.80
CA ALA A 68 1.21 31.77 11.09
C ALA A 68 0.56 32.80 12.03
N GLN A 69 -0.73 33.08 11.88
CA GLN A 69 -1.50 33.97 12.77
C GLN A 69 -1.66 33.38 14.18
N PHE A 70 -1.95 32.08 14.29
CA PHE A 70 -2.03 31.36 15.56
C PHE A 70 -0.71 31.42 16.36
N HIS A 71 0.43 31.26 15.70
CA HIS A 71 1.73 31.42 16.37
C HIS A 71 2.03 32.88 16.78
N GLN A 72 1.44 33.86 16.10
CA GLN A 72 1.48 35.29 16.48
C GLN A 72 0.40 35.68 17.50
N GLN A 73 -0.33 34.72 18.10
CA GLN A 73 -1.46 34.93 19.02
C GLN A 73 -2.67 35.70 18.41
N ARG A 74 -2.75 35.83 17.08
CA ARG A 74 -3.88 36.42 16.36
C ARG A 74 -4.99 35.37 16.18
N LEU A 75 -5.55 34.92 17.30
CA LEU A 75 -6.43 33.76 17.34
C LEU A 75 -7.75 33.98 16.57
N SER A 76 -8.31 35.19 16.59
CA SER A 76 -9.51 35.53 15.80
C SER A 76 -9.27 35.40 14.30
N GLU A 77 -8.23 36.08 13.77
CA GLU A 77 -7.87 36.02 12.34
C GLU A 77 -7.59 34.58 11.89
N ALA A 78 -6.85 33.80 12.70
CA ALA A 78 -6.56 32.41 12.40
C ALA A 78 -7.84 31.56 12.26
N ARG A 79 -8.83 31.80 13.14
CA ARG A 79 -10.13 31.10 13.08
C ARG A 79 -11.00 31.55 11.92
N GLU A 80 -10.91 32.81 11.48
CA GLU A 80 -11.61 33.27 10.27
C GLU A 80 -11.11 32.57 9.00
N ASP A 81 -9.80 32.39 8.86
CA ASP A 81 -9.21 31.67 7.73
C ASP A 81 -9.50 30.17 7.77
N VAL A 82 -9.48 29.56 8.97
CA VAL A 82 -9.93 28.17 9.15
C VAL A 82 -11.41 28.02 8.79
N ALA A 83 -12.29 28.91 9.28
CA ALA A 83 -13.72 28.87 8.94
C ALA A 83 -13.94 29.02 7.43
N ARG A 84 -13.18 29.89 6.76
CA ARG A 84 -13.22 30.06 5.30
C ARG A 84 -12.82 28.79 4.56
N LEU A 85 -11.75 28.11 4.99
CA LEU A 85 -11.30 26.84 4.43
C LEU A 85 -12.39 25.75 4.59
N LEU A 86 -12.93 25.62 5.80
CA LEU A 86 -13.93 24.60 6.14
C LEU A 86 -15.28 24.81 5.44
N LEU A 87 -15.68 26.06 5.17
CA LEU A 87 -16.89 26.40 4.43
C LEU A 87 -16.71 26.24 2.92
N ALA A 88 -15.59 26.72 2.37
CA ALA A 88 -15.39 26.76 0.92
C ALA A 88 -15.14 25.36 0.33
N LYS A 89 -14.35 24.50 0.98
CA LYS A 89 -13.94 23.20 0.43
C LYS A 89 -14.02 22.05 1.45
N PRO A 90 -15.21 21.42 1.57
CA PRO A 90 -15.42 20.22 2.39
C PRO A 90 -14.46 19.07 2.07
N ASP A 91 -13.98 18.93 0.85
CA ASP A 91 -13.11 17.81 0.43
C ASP A 91 -11.61 18.17 0.42
N SER A 92 -11.23 19.33 0.97
CA SER A 92 -9.84 19.76 1.03
C SER A 92 -8.96 18.81 1.83
N THR A 93 -7.78 18.48 1.30
CA THR A 93 -6.73 17.72 2.01
C THR A 93 -6.24 18.43 3.28
N TRP A 94 -6.49 19.74 3.40
CA TRP A 94 -6.16 20.56 4.57
C TRP A 94 -7.28 20.63 5.62
N ARG A 95 -8.50 20.16 5.32
CA ARG A 95 -9.68 20.25 6.19
C ARG A 95 -9.45 19.75 7.61
N HIS A 96 -8.91 18.54 7.78
CA HIS A 96 -8.71 17.97 9.11
C HIS A 96 -7.60 18.68 9.89
N LYS A 97 -6.52 19.10 9.21
CA LYS A 97 -5.47 19.92 9.84
C LYS A 97 -6.04 21.26 10.32
N ALA A 98 -6.93 21.88 9.54
CA ALA A 98 -7.62 23.11 9.91
C ALA A 98 -8.57 22.91 11.10
N ARG A 99 -9.31 21.80 11.19
CA ARG A 99 -10.13 21.47 12.37
C ARG A 99 -9.30 21.31 13.65
N PHE A 100 -8.13 20.67 13.59
CA PHE A 100 -7.21 20.62 14.74
C PHE A 100 -6.71 22.02 15.12
N LEU A 101 -6.37 22.86 14.14
CA LEU A 101 -5.96 24.25 14.40
C LEU A 101 -7.09 25.09 15.03
N ASP A 102 -8.36 24.90 14.62
CA ASP A 102 -9.51 25.56 15.28
C ASP A 102 -9.61 25.19 16.77
N ALA A 103 -9.46 23.90 17.08
CA ALA A 103 -9.46 23.41 18.45
C ALA A 103 -8.29 23.98 19.29
N GLU A 104 -7.10 24.12 18.70
CA GLU A 104 -5.96 24.78 19.35
C GLU A 104 -6.20 26.28 19.59
N CYS A 105 -6.79 26.98 18.62
CA CYS A 105 -7.20 28.38 18.79
C CYS A 105 -8.25 28.56 19.90
N LEU A 106 -9.28 27.70 19.93
CA LEU A 106 -10.31 27.66 20.97
C LEU A 106 -9.71 27.38 22.35
N SER A 107 -8.79 26.41 22.44
CA SER A 107 -8.09 26.06 23.67
C SER A 107 -7.26 27.24 24.22
N ARG A 108 -6.52 27.96 23.36
CA ARG A 108 -5.81 29.18 23.77
C ARG A 108 -6.74 30.33 24.16
N ALA A 109 -7.90 30.44 23.51
CA ALA A 109 -8.96 31.37 23.89
C ALA A 109 -9.72 30.96 25.18
N ARG A 110 -9.35 29.82 25.80
CA ARG A 110 -9.98 29.21 26.99
C ARG A 110 -11.41 28.71 26.78
N ASP A 111 -11.89 28.62 25.54
CA ASP A 111 -13.13 27.91 25.21
C ASP A 111 -12.87 26.40 25.09
N PHE A 112 -12.60 25.78 26.24
CA PHE A 112 -12.32 24.36 26.33
C PHE A 112 -13.53 23.50 25.95
N LYS A 113 -14.76 24.02 26.06
CA LYS A 113 -15.97 23.29 25.69
C LYS A 113 -16.07 23.12 24.18
N ALA A 114 -15.89 24.20 23.41
CA ALA A 114 -15.87 24.11 21.96
C ALA A 114 -14.63 23.33 21.45
N ALA A 115 -13.45 23.55 22.05
CA ALA A 115 -12.24 22.80 21.68
C ALA A 115 -12.43 21.28 21.87
N ALA A 116 -13.01 20.85 23.00
CA ALA A 116 -13.28 19.44 23.27
C ALA A 116 -14.28 18.82 22.28
N ALA A 117 -15.30 19.58 21.84
CA ALA A 117 -16.25 19.11 20.83
C ALA A 117 -15.54 18.82 19.49
N VAL A 118 -14.74 19.76 18.98
CA VAL A 118 -14.00 19.59 17.72
C VAL A 118 -13.02 18.43 17.78
N LEU A 119 -12.30 18.26 18.90
CA LEU A 119 -11.38 17.15 19.12
C LEU A 119 -12.10 15.80 19.24
N SER A 120 -13.26 15.75 19.89
CA SER A 120 -14.09 14.55 20.00
C SER A 120 -14.55 14.05 18.63
N ASP A 121 -15.07 14.94 17.79
CA ASP A 121 -15.48 14.61 16.41
C ASP A 121 -14.31 14.03 15.60
N GLU A 122 -13.15 14.68 15.64
CA GLU A 122 -11.96 14.23 14.90
C GLU A 122 -11.39 12.92 15.45
N ALA A 123 -11.44 12.69 16.77
CA ALA A 123 -11.08 11.42 17.39
C ALA A 123 -12.02 10.29 16.95
N GLN A 124 -13.34 10.51 16.96
CA GLN A 124 -14.33 9.55 16.46
C GLN A 124 -14.08 9.20 14.98
N ARG A 125 -13.78 10.21 14.14
CA ARG A 125 -13.41 9.98 12.73
C ARG A 125 -12.12 9.17 12.60
N LEU A 126 -11.06 9.51 13.35
CA LEU A 126 -9.77 8.82 13.30
C LEU A 126 -9.87 7.35 13.75
N LEU A 127 -10.72 7.06 14.73
CA LEU A 127 -10.99 5.73 15.25
C LEU A 127 -12.09 4.97 14.49
N SER A 128 -12.70 5.58 13.47
CA SER A 128 -13.79 4.98 12.70
C SER A 128 -13.31 3.79 11.84
N ALA A 129 -14.16 2.77 11.68
CA ALA A 129 -13.86 1.61 10.84
C ALA A 129 -13.53 1.95 9.36
N PRO A 130 -14.15 2.95 8.69
CA PRO A 130 -13.69 3.43 7.40
C PRO A 130 -12.24 3.94 7.42
N ARG A 131 -11.86 4.73 8.42
CA ARG A 131 -10.49 5.28 8.51
C ARG A 131 -9.44 4.21 8.84
N LYS A 132 -9.76 3.23 9.69
CA LYS A 132 -8.90 2.06 9.94
C LYS A 132 -8.67 1.25 8.66
N ARG A 133 -9.71 1.02 7.85
CA ARG A 133 -9.59 0.35 6.54
C ARG A 133 -8.76 1.14 5.52
N GLU A 134 -8.96 2.46 5.43
CA GLU A 134 -8.15 3.32 4.56
C GLU A 134 -6.65 3.26 4.94
N LEU A 135 -6.34 3.35 6.24
CA LEU A 135 -4.97 3.22 6.76
C LEU A 135 -4.38 1.84 6.46
N CYS A 136 -5.15 0.76 6.65
CA CYS A 136 -4.75 -0.58 6.24
C CYS A 136 -4.39 -0.62 4.75
N GLY A 137 -5.26 -0.11 3.87
CA GLY A 137 -5.01 -0.04 2.43
C GLY A 137 -3.76 0.74 2.05
N VAL A 138 -3.43 1.84 2.76
CA VAL A 138 -2.17 2.56 2.60
C VAL A 138 -0.97 1.68 2.98
N ILE A 139 -1.02 1.03 4.16
CA ILE A 139 0.06 0.16 4.66
C ILE A 139 0.30 -1.02 3.70
N VAL A 140 -0.78 -1.66 3.24
CA VAL A 140 -0.74 -2.79 2.30
C VAL A 140 -0.13 -2.36 0.96
N ARG A 141 -0.49 -1.20 0.40
CA ARG A 141 0.16 -0.69 -0.83
C ARG A 141 1.67 -0.48 -0.67
N PHE A 142 2.13 0.01 0.47
CA PHE A 142 3.57 0.13 0.74
C PHE A 142 4.24 -1.24 0.94
N ALA A 143 3.56 -2.20 1.56
CA ALA A 143 4.06 -3.56 1.71
C ALA A 143 4.16 -4.28 0.35
N ASP A 144 3.12 -4.17 -0.49
CA ASP A 144 3.07 -4.72 -1.85
C ASP A 144 4.17 -4.11 -2.73
N ALA A 145 4.41 -2.79 -2.64
CA ALA A 145 5.50 -2.12 -3.34
C ALA A 145 6.90 -2.58 -2.90
N LEU A 146 7.08 -2.94 -1.62
CA LEU A 146 8.33 -3.50 -1.10
C LEU A 146 8.50 -4.99 -1.41
N ALA A 147 7.41 -5.75 -1.57
CA ALA A 147 7.43 -7.17 -1.95
C ALA A 147 7.48 -7.39 -3.48
N ARG A 148 7.43 -6.31 -4.27
CA ARG A 148 7.43 -6.38 -5.74
C ARG A 148 8.79 -6.84 -6.27
N GLU A 149 8.79 -7.99 -6.92
CA GLU A 149 9.92 -8.44 -7.74
C GLU A 149 10.08 -7.52 -8.95
N ARG A 150 11.34 -7.28 -9.36
CA ARG A 150 11.64 -6.53 -10.59
C ARG A 150 11.21 -7.38 -11.79
N ASP A 151 10.50 -6.79 -12.75
CA ASP A 151 10.21 -7.49 -14.01
C ASP A 151 11.51 -7.60 -14.86
N PRO A 152 12.00 -8.81 -15.17
CA PRO A 152 13.17 -8.97 -16.04
C PRO A 152 12.96 -8.46 -17.48
N LYS A 153 11.71 -8.17 -17.87
CA LYS A 153 11.32 -7.69 -19.20
C LYS A 153 11.15 -6.17 -19.29
N ASP A 154 11.14 -5.44 -18.17
CA ASP A 154 11.14 -3.96 -18.18
C ASP A 154 12.53 -3.42 -17.82
N PRO A 155 13.29 -2.86 -18.78
CA PRO A 155 14.60 -2.26 -18.50
C PRO A 155 14.59 -1.19 -17.41
N LYS A 156 13.47 -0.47 -17.21
CA LYS A 156 13.36 0.57 -16.17
C LYS A 156 13.20 0.00 -14.76
N ASP A 157 12.75 -1.25 -14.65
CA ASP A 157 12.51 -1.91 -13.37
C ASP A 157 13.75 -2.63 -12.84
N LEU A 158 14.71 -2.94 -13.73
CA LEU A 158 16.02 -3.50 -13.38
C LEU A 158 16.84 -2.58 -12.47
N ASP A 159 16.73 -1.26 -12.65
CA ASP A 159 17.46 -0.23 -11.89
C ASP A 159 16.80 0.15 -10.55
N GLY A 160 15.54 -0.25 -10.33
CA GLY A 160 14.83 0.01 -9.07
C GLY A 160 15.44 -0.72 -7.86
N PRO A 161 15.14 -0.36 -6.60
CA PRO A 161 15.60 -1.14 -5.44
C PRO A 161 15.08 -2.59 -5.51
N PRO A 162 15.83 -3.59 -5.03
CA PRO A 162 15.35 -4.97 -4.97
C PRO A 162 14.24 -5.10 -3.91
N ALA A 163 13.43 -6.16 -4.02
CA ALA A 163 12.36 -6.43 -3.06
C ALA A 163 12.91 -6.59 -1.62
N ASP A 164 12.25 -5.94 -0.67
CA ASP A 164 12.52 -6.03 0.77
C ASP A 164 11.35 -6.71 1.47
N TYR A 165 11.25 -8.02 1.24
CA TYR A 165 10.22 -8.87 1.85
C TYR A 165 10.21 -8.80 3.38
N ARG A 166 11.35 -8.53 4.03
CA ARG A 166 11.43 -8.39 5.49
C ARG A 166 10.67 -7.15 5.97
N LYS A 167 10.86 -6.00 5.30
CA LYS A 167 10.05 -4.80 5.58
C LYS A 167 8.59 -4.98 5.14
N ALA A 168 8.32 -5.65 4.03
CA ALA A 168 6.96 -5.95 3.59
C ALA A 168 6.19 -6.77 4.65
N CYS A 169 6.76 -7.87 5.15
CA CYS A 169 6.18 -8.64 6.26
C CYS A 169 5.89 -7.75 7.48
N ALA A 170 6.84 -6.90 7.89
CA ALA A 170 6.66 -6.00 9.03
C ALA A 170 5.57 -4.92 8.82
N LEU A 171 5.25 -4.56 7.57
CA LEU A 171 4.11 -3.71 7.25
C LEU A 171 2.79 -4.50 7.23
N TYR A 172 2.75 -5.71 6.66
CA TYR A 172 1.57 -6.57 6.76
C TYR A 172 1.22 -6.90 8.21
N ASP A 173 2.20 -7.12 9.08
CA ASP A 173 1.98 -7.32 10.52
C ASP A 173 1.33 -6.09 11.19
N LYS A 174 1.70 -4.87 10.79
CA LYS A 174 1.02 -3.63 11.24
C LYS A 174 -0.40 -3.51 10.71
N ALA A 175 -0.65 -3.90 9.46
CA ALA A 175 -1.99 -3.91 8.87
C ALA A 175 -2.91 -4.91 9.59
N LEU A 176 -2.41 -6.11 9.93
CA LEU A 176 -3.15 -7.14 10.65
C LEU A 176 -3.46 -6.77 12.11
N GLY A 177 -2.64 -5.89 12.72
CA GLY A 177 -2.87 -5.30 14.03
C GLY A 177 -3.98 -4.24 14.07
N LEU A 178 -4.52 -3.83 12.92
CA LEU A 178 -5.71 -2.97 12.86
C LEU A 178 -7.00 -3.80 12.97
N GLU A 179 -8.06 -3.16 13.46
CA GLU A 179 -9.43 -3.66 13.29
C GLU A 179 -9.82 -3.51 11.81
N ILE A 180 -9.69 -4.61 11.10
CA ILE A 180 -10.07 -4.80 9.69
C ILE A 180 -11.06 -5.96 9.59
N ASP A 181 -11.93 -5.88 8.58
CA ASP A 181 -12.85 -6.94 8.21
C ASP A 181 -12.13 -8.22 7.76
N GLU A 182 -12.87 -9.32 7.76
CA GLU A 182 -12.34 -10.66 7.55
C GLU A 182 -11.80 -10.86 6.13
N GLN A 183 -12.39 -10.20 5.12
CA GLN A 183 -11.93 -10.25 3.74
C GLN A 183 -10.57 -9.54 3.57
N THR A 184 -10.43 -8.33 4.13
CA THR A 184 -9.14 -7.62 4.14
C THR A 184 -8.09 -8.41 4.94
N ARG A 185 -8.49 -9.10 6.01
CA ARG A 185 -7.59 -9.93 6.82
C ARG A 185 -7.09 -11.17 6.08
N GLU A 186 -7.96 -11.82 5.30
CA GLU A 186 -7.65 -12.97 4.45
C GLU A 186 -6.56 -12.62 3.42
N GLU A 187 -6.80 -11.58 2.62
CA GLU A 187 -5.87 -11.00 1.64
C GLU A 187 -4.50 -10.69 2.26
N VAL A 188 -4.46 -10.00 3.40
CA VAL A 188 -3.21 -9.58 4.04
C VAL A 188 -2.45 -10.75 4.69
N LEU A 189 -3.15 -11.75 5.24
CA LEU A 189 -2.52 -12.98 5.74
C LEU A 189 -1.87 -13.77 4.60
N PHE A 190 -2.56 -13.90 3.46
CA PHE A 190 -2.03 -14.57 2.28
C PHE A 190 -0.78 -13.86 1.73
N LYS A 191 -0.87 -12.53 1.54
CA LYS A 191 0.26 -11.70 1.10
C LYS A 191 1.47 -11.79 2.04
N ARG A 192 1.25 -11.79 3.36
CA ARG A 192 2.34 -11.95 4.33
C ARG A 192 2.99 -13.32 4.25
N ALA A 193 2.21 -14.40 4.12
CA ALA A 193 2.72 -15.76 3.95
C ALA A 193 3.58 -15.89 2.68
N ARG A 194 3.13 -15.29 1.57
CA ARG A 194 3.92 -15.23 0.32
C ARG A 194 5.21 -14.44 0.50
N ALA A 195 5.18 -13.24 1.09
CA ALA A 195 6.41 -12.50 1.38
C ALA A 195 7.34 -13.28 2.34
N ARG A 196 6.79 -14.07 3.28
CA ARG A 196 7.57 -14.91 4.19
C ARG A 196 8.33 -16.03 3.47
N GLU A 197 7.82 -16.55 2.34
CA GLU A 197 8.47 -17.62 1.57
C GLU A 197 9.91 -17.22 1.18
N HIS A 198 10.08 -15.98 0.72
CA HIS A 198 11.37 -15.39 0.32
C HIS A 198 12.28 -14.99 1.50
N VAL A 199 11.79 -15.02 2.74
CA VAL A 199 12.56 -14.67 3.95
C VAL A 199 12.94 -15.91 4.74
N GLN A 200 11.97 -16.79 5.04
CA GLN A 200 12.12 -18.01 5.84
C GLN A 200 11.05 -19.03 5.43
N ALA A 201 11.35 -19.92 4.48
CA ALA A 201 10.43 -20.92 3.95
C ALA A 201 9.71 -21.77 5.02
N TYR A 202 10.41 -22.16 6.10
CA TYR A 202 9.78 -22.91 7.21
C TYR A 202 8.71 -22.10 7.96
N GLN A 203 8.89 -20.78 8.10
CA GLN A 203 7.86 -19.92 8.67
C GLN A 203 6.68 -19.77 7.69
N ALA A 204 6.94 -19.66 6.39
CA ALA A 204 5.90 -19.61 5.37
C ALA A 204 5.01 -20.85 5.38
N THR A 205 5.58 -22.05 5.52
CA THR A 205 4.81 -23.30 5.73
C THR A 205 3.82 -23.18 6.90
N ARG A 206 4.25 -22.65 8.04
CA ARG A 206 3.35 -22.43 9.20
C ARG A 206 2.28 -21.36 8.93
N GLU A 207 2.63 -20.29 8.24
CA GLU A 207 1.68 -19.23 7.90
C GLU A 207 0.61 -19.70 6.89
N TYR A 208 0.98 -20.49 5.88
CA TYR A 208 0.01 -21.09 4.95
C TYR A 208 -0.91 -22.10 5.61
N VAL A 209 -0.40 -22.96 6.51
CA VAL A 209 -1.26 -23.88 7.29
C VAL A 209 -2.26 -23.09 8.13
N ALA A 210 -1.82 -22.06 8.86
CA ALA A 210 -2.70 -21.22 9.67
C ALA A 210 -3.73 -20.43 8.84
N TYR A 211 -3.36 -20.01 7.63
CA TYR A 211 -4.29 -19.42 6.67
C TYR A 211 -5.36 -20.43 6.22
N LEU A 212 -4.97 -21.66 5.84
CA LEU A 212 -5.91 -22.69 5.39
C LEU A 212 -6.81 -23.20 6.53
N GLU A 213 -6.29 -23.30 7.75
CA GLU A 213 -7.08 -23.59 8.97
C GLU A 213 -8.16 -22.54 9.28
N ARG A 214 -8.05 -21.33 8.71
CA ARG A 214 -9.00 -20.24 8.89
C ARG A 214 -9.92 -20.04 7.68
N PHE A 215 -9.39 -20.14 6.47
CA PHE A 215 -10.04 -19.74 5.22
C PHE A 215 -10.28 -20.87 4.22
N ASP A 216 -10.11 -22.13 4.62
CA ASP A 216 -10.50 -23.27 3.78
C ASP A 216 -11.39 -24.27 4.55
N PRO A 217 -12.68 -24.39 4.18
CA PRO A 217 -13.57 -25.38 4.78
C PRO A 217 -13.19 -26.83 4.42
N THR A 218 -12.38 -27.02 3.36
CA THR A 218 -11.90 -28.33 2.91
C THR A 218 -10.50 -28.69 3.45
N TRP A 219 -9.98 -27.92 4.40
CA TRP A 219 -8.63 -28.13 4.96
C TRP A 219 -8.63 -28.88 6.30
N GLY A 220 -8.01 -30.06 6.32
CA GLY A 220 -7.85 -30.90 7.50
C GLY A 220 -9.16 -31.44 8.07
N ASP A 221 -9.07 -32.19 9.17
CA ASP A 221 -10.21 -32.94 9.73
C ASP A 221 -10.89 -32.28 10.94
N ALA A 222 -10.56 -31.03 11.25
CA ALA A 222 -11.08 -30.34 12.42
C ALA A 222 -12.64 -30.27 12.45
N PRO A 223 -13.27 -30.49 13.62
CA PRO A 223 -14.71 -30.29 13.79
C PRO A 223 -15.14 -28.86 13.42
N GLY A 224 -16.27 -28.73 12.73
CA GLY A 224 -16.82 -27.42 12.36
C GLY A 224 -16.13 -26.71 11.19
N ARG A 225 -15.14 -27.33 10.52
CA ARG A 225 -14.46 -26.77 9.33
C ARG A 225 -15.42 -26.29 8.23
N GLU A 226 -16.54 -26.97 8.05
CA GLU A 226 -17.65 -26.64 7.14
C GLU A 226 -18.16 -25.18 7.29
N ARG A 227 -17.98 -24.58 8.48
CA ARG A 227 -18.43 -23.21 8.81
C ARG A 227 -17.36 -22.15 8.54
N ARG A 228 -16.17 -22.51 8.08
CA ARG A 228 -15.11 -21.55 7.75
C ARG A 228 -15.48 -20.73 6.51
N PRO A 229 -15.08 -19.45 6.44
CA PRO A 229 -15.14 -18.70 5.19
C PRO A 229 -14.32 -19.42 4.11
N THR A 230 -14.74 -19.31 2.85
CA THR A 230 -13.93 -19.72 1.69
C THR A 230 -13.09 -18.52 1.25
N GLY A 231 -11.80 -18.53 1.57
CA GLY A 231 -10.84 -17.51 1.16
C GLY A 231 -10.59 -17.54 -0.35
N ALA A 232 -10.35 -16.36 -0.93
CA ALA A 232 -10.09 -16.22 -2.35
C ALA A 232 -8.80 -16.97 -2.76
N HIS A 233 -7.79 -16.96 -1.90
CA HIS A 233 -6.47 -17.51 -2.18
C HIS A 233 -6.27 -18.96 -1.72
N ARG A 234 -7.31 -19.70 -1.32
CA ARG A 234 -7.16 -21.07 -0.77
C ARG A 234 -6.40 -22.04 -1.68
N TRP A 235 -6.59 -21.91 -3.00
CA TRP A 235 -5.96 -22.78 -3.98
C TRP A 235 -4.49 -22.42 -4.19
N GLU A 236 -4.16 -21.13 -4.35
CA GLU A 236 -2.76 -20.68 -4.41
C GLU A 236 -2.04 -20.95 -3.08
N ALA A 237 -2.69 -20.78 -1.93
CA ALA A 237 -2.11 -21.09 -0.62
C ALA A 237 -1.75 -22.57 -0.45
N ARG A 238 -2.54 -23.51 -1.01
CA ARG A 238 -2.21 -24.95 -1.05
C ARG A 238 -1.01 -25.22 -1.97
N GLU A 239 -0.95 -24.60 -3.14
CA GLU A 239 0.17 -24.71 -4.07
C GLU A 239 1.47 -24.15 -3.47
N ARG A 240 1.42 -22.95 -2.88
CA ARG A 240 2.54 -22.29 -2.21
C ARG A 240 3.01 -23.05 -0.97
N LEU A 241 2.09 -23.63 -0.20
CA LEU A 241 2.43 -24.53 0.90
C LEU A 241 3.23 -25.73 0.37
N LEU A 242 2.81 -26.35 -0.73
CA LEU A 242 3.53 -27.45 -1.38
C LEU A 242 4.93 -27.01 -1.86
N HIS A 243 5.06 -25.82 -2.46
CA HIS A 243 6.35 -25.21 -2.81
C HIS A 243 7.27 -25.02 -1.58
N ALA A 244 6.78 -24.41 -0.50
CA ALA A 244 7.55 -24.20 0.73
C ALA A 244 7.95 -25.53 1.39
N MET A 245 7.08 -26.55 1.33
CA MET A 245 7.36 -27.90 1.83
C MET A 245 8.39 -28.66 0.96
N LEU A 246 8.47 -28.43 -0.35
CA LEU A 246 9.55 -29.01 -1.18
C LEU A 246 10.96 -28.56 -0.74
N GLN A 247 11.07 -27.37 -0.16
CA GLN A 247 12.33 -26.81 0.37
C GLN A 247 12.66 -27.26 1.79
N THR A 248 11.65 -27.65 2.58
CA THR A 248 11.79 -27.85 4.04
C THR A 248 11.45 -29.27 4.51
N ASN A 249 10.52 -29.96 3.85
CA ASN A 249 10.09 -31.32 4.19
C ASN A 249 9.44 -32.04 2.98
N ARG A 250 10.28 -32.56 2.06
CA ARG A 250 9.82 -33.25 0.84
C ARG A 250 8.88 -34.43 1.08
N GLY A 251 9.08 -35.16 2.19
CA GLY A 251 8.24 -36.32 2.53
C GLY A 251 6.79 -35.95 2.83
N GLN A 252 6.57 -34.83 3.53
CA GLN A 252 5.22 -34.31 3.74
C GLN A 252 4.68 -33.59 2.49
N ALA A 253 5.55 -32.93 1.71
CA ALA A 253 5.17 -32.33 0.42
C ALA A 253 4.54 -33.36 -0.54
N TRP A 254 5.11 -34.56 -0.64
CA TRP A 254 4.54 -35.63 -1.48
C TRP A 254 3.12 -36.02 -1.06
N ARG A 255 2.87 -36.22 0.24
CA ARG A 255 1.52 -36.54 0.75
C ARG A 255 0.52 -35.43 0.47
N LEU A 256 0.90 -34.18 0.73
CA LEU A 256 0.06 -33.02 0.43
C LEU A 256 -0.31 -32.94 -1.06
N ALA A 257 0.62 -33.28 -1.97
CA ALA A 257 0.36 -33.30 -3.40
C ALA A 257 -0.63 -34.43 -3.79
N ASP A 258 -0.49 -35.63 -3.22
CA ASP A 258 -1.46 -36.73 -3.40
C ASP A 258 -2.86 -36.35 -2.92
N ASP A 259 -2.97 -35.79 -1.70
CA ASP A 259 -4.26 -35.42 -1.11
C ASP A 259 -4.92 -34.26 -1.87
N LEU A 260 -4.13 -33.33 -2.41
CA LEU A 260 -4.61 -32.24 -3.26
C LEU A 260 -5.11 -32.74 -4.62
N LEU A 261 -4.40 -33.67 -5.27
CA LEU A 261 -4.88 -34.27 -6.53
C LEU A 261 -6.22 -34.99 -6.34
N ARG A 262 -6.37 -35.80 -5.28
CA ARG A 262 -7.66 -36.43 -4.96
C ARG A 262 -8.76 -35.40 -4.68
N LEU A 263 -8.44 -34.27 -4.03
CA LEU A 263 -9.42 -33.22 -3.78
C LEU A 263 -9.89 -32.55 -5.09
N LEU A 264 -9.00 -32.39 -6.08
CA LEU A 264 -9.33 -31.81 -7.38
C LEU A 264 -10.33 -32.65 -8.18
N GLU A 265 -10.38 -33.97 -7.96
CA GLU A 265 -11.36 -34.88 -8.56
C GLU A 265 -12.77 -34.75 -7.94
N THR A 266 -12.89 -34.13 -6.75
CA THR A 266 -14.17 -33.98 -6.04
C THR A 266 -15.00 -32.79 -6.55
N PRO A 267 -16.31 -32.71 -6.23
CA PRO A 267 -17.13 -31.53 -6.50
C PRO A 267 -16.56 -30.22 -5.93
N ALA A 268 -15.84 -30.25 -4.81
CA ALA A 268 -15.18 -29.06 -4.25
C ALA A 268 -13.99 -28.60 -5.11
N GLY A 269 -13.25 -29.56 -5.68
CA GLY A 269 -12.15 -29.36 -6.61
C GLY A 269 -12.52 -28.62 -7.89
N LYS A 270 -13.79 -28.70 -8.33
CA LYS A 270 -14.30 -27.98 -9.52
C LYS A 270 -14.21 -26.45 -9.43
N SER A 271 -13.95 -25.90 -8.24
CA SER A 271 -13.71 -24.47 -8.01
C SER A 271 -12.23 -24.06 -8.10
N ALA A 272 -11.33 -24.99 -8.39
CA ALA A 272 -9.90 -24.71 -8.54
C ALA A 272 -9.56 -24.15 -9.93
N PRO A 273 -8.44 -23.42 -10.08
CA PRO A 273 -7.88 -23.08 -11.39
C PRO A 273 -7.62 -24.34 -12.22
N ALA A 274 -7.98 -24.33 -13.51
CA ALA A 274 -7.84 -25.48 -14.40
C ALA A 274 -6.40 -26.02 -14.50
N GLU A 275 -5.41 -25.13 -14.42
CA GLU A 275 -3.97 -25.47 -14.50
C GLU A 275 -3.41 -26.05 -13.19
N LEU A 276 -4.14 -25.99 -12.07
CA LEU A 276 -3.64 -26.42 -10.77
C LEU A 276 -3.37 -27.93 -10.73
N GLY A 277 -4.18 -28.74 -11.43
CA GLY A 277 -3.97 -30.20 -11.51
C GLY A 277 -2.60 -30.55 -12.11
N ALA A 278 -2.26 -29.95 -13.25
CA ALA A 278 -0.95 -30.13 -13.89
C ALA A 278 0.19 -29.63 -13.00
N THR A 279 0.02 -28.47 -12.38
CA THR A 279 1.02 -27.85 -11.49
C THR A 279 1.30 -28.74 -10.27
N VAL A 280 0.27 -29.25 -9.61
CA VAL A 280 0.40 -30.14 -8.44
C VAL A 280 1.00 -31.49 -8.84
N ALA A 281 0.60 -32.05 -9.99
CA ALA A 281 1.19 -33.29 -10.50
C ALA A 281 2.68 -33.14 -10.82
N TRP A 282 3.12 -31.99 -11.34
CA TRP A 282 4.54 -31.67 -11.51
C TRP A 282 5.27 -31.52 -10.17
N LEU A 283 4.69 -30.82 -9.20
CA LEU A 283 5.27 -30.64 -7.86
C LEU A 283 5.39 -31.98 -7.09
N ARG A 284 4.45 -32.91 -7.30
CA ARG A 284 4.49 -34.28 -6.82
C ARG A 284 5.73 -35.03 -7.31
N LEU A 285 6.06 -34.94 -8.60
CA LEU A 285 7.27 -35.54 -9.18
C LEU A 285 8.54 -35.00 -8.51
N ARG A 286 8.58 -33.69 -8.26
CA ARG A 286 9.69 -33.04 -7.54
C ARG A 286 9.77 -33.47 -6.07
N ALA A 287 8.64 -33.75 -5.42
CA ALA A 287 8.60 -34.26 -4.04
C ALA A 287 9.16 -35.69 -3.94
N ILE A 288 8.84 -36.54 -4.93
CA ILE A 288 9.38 -37.90 -5.09
C ILE A 288 10.90 -37.88 -5.42
N GLY A 289 11.42 -36.76 -5.93
CA GLY A 289 12.83 -36.55 -6.25
C GLY A 289 13.19 -36.87 -7.71
N MET A 290 12.21 -36.95 -8.61
CA MET A 290 12.48 -37.09 -10.05
C MET A 290 13.33 -35.92 -10.58
N PRO A 291 14.26 -36.16 -11.52
CA PRO A 291 14.50 -37.40 -12.25
C PRO A 291 15.38 -38.44 -11.54
N THR A 292 15.90 -38.16 -10.34
CA THR A 292 16.81 -39.04 -9.58
C THR A 292 16.21 -39.44 -8.22
N PRO A 293 15.11 -40.21 -8.20
CA PRO A 293 14.44 -40.59 -6.96
C PRO A 293 15.30 -41.56 -6.14
N PRO A 294 15.15 -41.59 -4.81
CA PRO A 294 15.77 -42.64 -3.99
C PRO A 294 15.18 -44.00 -4.38
N ARG A 295 15.97 -45.09 -4.27
CA ARG A 295 15.60 -46.44 -4.76
C ARG A 295 14.21 -46.92 -4.31
N HIS A 296 13.80 -46.61 -3.08
CA HIS A 296 12.49 -47.00 -2.54
C HIS A 296 11.31 -46.25 -3.17
N ALA A 297 11.53 -45.07 -3.74
CA ALA A 297 10.50 -44.23 -4.38
C ALA A 297 10.51 -44.33 -5.91
N LEU A 298 11.49 -45.02 -6.51
CA LEU A 298 11.59 -45.18 -7.97
C LEU A 298 10.31 -45.74 -8.62
N PRO A 299 9.64 -46.81 -8.10
CA PRO A 299 8.42 -47.31 -8.72
C PRO A 299 7.29 -46.27 -8.73
N ALA A 300 7.11 -45.55 -7.63
CA ALA A 300 6.12 -44.47 -7.52
C ALA A 300 6.47 -43.28 -8.44
N GLY A 301 7.74 -42.96 -8.60
CA GLY A 301 8.22 -41.89 -9.49
C GLY A 301 8.01 -42.20 -10.98
N LEU A 302 8.22 -43.46 -11.39
CA LEU A 302 7.93 -43.93 -12.74
C LEU A 302 6.42 -43.86 -13.04
N GLN A 303 5.59 -44.48 -12.20
CA GLN A 303 4.13 -44.44 -12.34
C GLN A 303 3.58 -43.00 -12.37
N ALA A 304 4.12 -42.12 -11.52
CA ALA A 304 3.75 -40.72 -11.50
C ALA A 304 4.14 -39.98 -12.80
N SER A 305 5.29 -40.32 -13.40
CA SER A 305 5.77 -39.69 -14.63
C SER A 305 4.98 -40.16 -15.85
N GLU A 306 4.66 -41.45 -15.91
CA GLU A 306 3.79 -42.02 -16.94
C GLU A 306 2.39 -41.39 -16.89
N ALA A 307 1.78 -41.29 -15.70
CA ALA A 307 0.49 -40.64 -15.51
C ALA A 307 0.51 -39.16 -15.91
N PHE A 308 1.57 -38.42 -15.55
CA PHE A 308 1.74 -37.02 -15.92
C PHE A 308 1.84 -36.83 -17.44
N LEU A 309 2.66 -37.64 -18.12
CA LEU A 309 2.84 -37.58 -19.58
C LEU A 309 1.58 -38.01 -20.34
N ALA A 310 0.81 -38.96 -19.81
CA ALA A 310 -0.47 -39.38 -20.40
C ALA A 310 -1.57 -38.31 -20.25
N ALA A 311 -1.59 -37.60 -19.12
CA ALA A 311 -2.56 -36.52 -18.87
C ALA A 311 -2.19 -35.20 -19.58
N HIS A 312 -0.90 -34.96 -19.83
CA HIS A 312 -0.37 -33.73 -20.41
C HIS A 312 0.59 -34.01 -21.58
N PRO A 313 0.08 -34.53 -22.71
CA PRO A 313 0.87 -34.64 -23.94
C PRO A 313 1.31 -33.27 -24.46
N ARG A 314 2.38 -33.27 -25.27
CA ARG A 314 2.95 -32.06 -25.90
C ARG A 314 2.07 -31.51 -27.03
#